data_AF-A0A480ASB6-F1
#
_entry.id   AF-A0A480ASB6-F1
#
_cell.length_a   1.000
_cell.length_b   1.000
_cell.length_c   1.000
_cell.angle_alpha   90.00
_cell.angle_beta   90.00
_cell.angle_gamma   90.00
#
_symmetry.space_group_name_H-M   'P 1'
#
loop_
_entity.id
_entity.type
_entity.pdbx_description
1 polymer ?
#
loop_
_entity_poly.entity_id
_entity_poly.type
_entity_poly.pdbx_seq_one_letter_code
_entity_poly.pdbx_strand_id
1 'polypeptide(L)' 'MPLSDRQQAQALIAAIDRGGLPLNPARVNQIARGLGLEVSARAPMEQTIERIRQALARCG' A
#
# COMPACT_ATOMS: atom_id res chain seq x y z
N MET A 1 13.08 11.16 11.27
CA MET A 1 13.33 10.18 10.20
C MET A 1 12.02 9.97 9.45
N PRO A 2 11.95 10.15 8.13
CA PRO A 2 10.74 9.82 7.38
C PRO A 2 10.41 8.33 7.57
N LEU A 3 9.12 8.01 7.71
CA LEU A 3 8.66 6.62 7.81
C LEU A 3 9.16 5.85 6.60
N SER A 4 9.81 4.71 6.84
CA SER A 4 10.24 3.80 5.76
C SER A 4 9.01 3.37 4.94
N ASP A 5 9.18 3.10 3.65
CA ASP A 5 8.05 2.73 2.75
C ASP A 5 7.21 1.58 3.31
N ARG A 6 7.86 0.65 4.02
CA ARG A 6 7.21 -0.44 4.77
C ARG A 6 6.27 0.04 5.88
N GLN A 7 6.67 1.04 6.66
CA GLN A 7 5.84 1.59 7.74
C GLN A 7 4.65 2.36 7.17
N GLN A 8 4.83 3.07 6.06
CA GLN A 8 3.73 3.75 5.36
C GLN A 8 2.71 2.74 4.82
N ALA A 9 3.19 1.63 4.26
CA ALA A 9 2.36 0.53 3.81
C ALA A 9 1.57 -0.12 4.95
N GLN A 10 2.22 -0.40 6.09
CA GLN A 10 1.54 -0.94 7.27
C GLN A 10 0.48 0.02 7.81
N ALA A 11 0.78 1.32 7.90
CA ALA A 11 -0.17 2.33 8.34
C ALA A 11 -1.38 2.44 7.41
N LEU A 12 -1.15 2.36 6.09
CA LEU A 12 -2.20 2.35 5.08
C LEU A 12 -3.13 1.14 5.27
N ILE A 13 -2.59 -0.08 5.36
CA ILE A 13 -3.39 -1.30 5.54
C ILE A 13 -4.14 -1.25 6.87
N ALA A 14 -3.48 -0.85 7.96
CA ALA A 14 -4.13 -0.73 9.28
C ALA A 14 -5.27 0.30 9.29
N ALA A 15 -5.17 1.39 8.52
CA ALA A 15 -6.26 2.34 8.37
C ALA A 15 -7.43 1.75 7.58
N ILE A 16 -7.15 0.96 6.53
CA ILE A 16 -8.16 0.27 5.73
C ILE A 16 -8.89 -0.79 6.55
N ASP A 17 -8.15 -1.61 7.31
CA ASP A 17 -8.73 -2.64 8.18
C ASP A 17 -9.62 -2.05 9.29
N ARG A 18 -9.40 -0.78 9.67
CA ARG A 18 -10.26 -0.03 10.60
C ARG A 18 -11.49 0.59 9.92
N GLY A 19 -11.72 0.36 8.63
CA GLY A 19 -12.82 0.91 7.85
C GLY A 19 -12.52 2.25 7.17
N GLY A 20 -11.26 2.69 7.15
CA GLY A 20 -10.83 3.91 6.45
C GLY A 20 -10.63 3.68 4.95
N LEU A 21 -11.24 4.49 4.10
CA LEU A 21 -11.00 4.42 2.66
C LEU A 21 -9.78 5.26 2.26
N PRO A 22 -8.90 4.76 1.39
CA PRO A 22 -7.78 5.54 0.89
C PRO A 22 -8.29 6.69 0.02
N LEU A 23 -8.15 7.91 0.51
CA LEU A 23 -8.60 9.13 -0.16
C LEU A 23 -7.82 9.46 -1.45
N ASN A 24 -6.69 8.79 -1.71
CA ASN A 24 -5.85 9.09 -2.86
C ASN A 24 -5.18 7.83 -3.46
N PRO A 25 -5.63 7.37 -4.64
CA PRO A 25 -5.02 6.25 -5.36
C PRO A 25 -3.55 6.47 -5.72
N ALA A 26 -3.13 7.70 -6.02
CA ALA A 26 -1.75 8.01 -6.36
C ALA A 26 -0.81 7.76 -5.16
N ARG A 27 -1.28 8.08 -3.94
CA ARG A 27 -0.52 7.81 -2.70
C ARG A 27 -0.35 6.31 -2.47
N VAL A 28 -1.41 5.53 -2.68
CA VAL A 28 -1.37 4.06 -2.58
C VAL A 28 -0.35 3.50 -3.59
N ASN A 29 -0.37 3.99 -4.82
CA ASN A 29 0.57 3.56 -5.86
C ASN A 29 2.02 3.93 -5.53
N GLN A 30 2.25 5.11 -4.95
CA GLN A 30 3.58 5.53 -4.53
C GLN A 30 4.14 4.61 -3.42
N ILE A 31 3.32 4.29 -2.42
CA ILE A 31 3.69 3.36 -1.34
C ILE A 31 4.01 1.98 -1.93
N ALA A 32 3.18 1.46 -2.83
CA ALA A 32 3.42 0.19 -3.48
C ALA A 32 4.76 0.19 -4.26
N ARG A 33 5.06 1.26 -5.00
CA ARG A 33 6.34 1.41 -5.71
C ARG A 33 7.53 1.46 -4.74
N GLY A 34 7.38 2.11 -3.59
CA GLY A 34 8.40 2.13 -2.53
C GLY A 34 8.69 0.75 -1.94
N LEU A 35 7.72 -0.17 -1.97
CA LEU A 35 7.92 -1.59 -1.61
C LEU A 35 8.52 -2.45 -2.74
N GLY A 36 8.81 -1.85 -3.91
CA GLY A 36 9.27 -2.58 -5.09
C GLY A 36 8.15 -3.28 -5.88
N LEU A 37 6.88 -2.91 -5.65
CA LEU A 37 5.76 -3.45 -6.42
C LEU A 37 5.53 -2.63 -7.69
N GLU A 38 5.47 -3.30 -8.85
CA GLU A 38 5.00 -2.68 -10.08
C GLU A 38 3.48 -2.52 -10.08
N VAL A 39 2.99 -1.29 -9.98
CA VAL A 39 1.56 -0.95 -10.02
C VAL A 39 1.22 -0.18 -11.30
N SER A 40 0.18 -0.67 -11.99
CA SER A 40 -0.40 0.03 -13.13
C SER A 40 -1.33 1.14 -12.64
N ALA A 41 -1.25 2.32 -13.26
CA ALA A 41 -2.16 3.43 -12.95
C ALA A 41 -3.63 3.10 -13.27
N ARG A 42 -3.86 2.07 -14.09
CA ARG A 42 -5.21 1.58 -14.45
C ARG A 42 -5.67 0.40 -13.57
N ALA A 43 -4.80 -0.11 -12.69
CA ALA A 43 -5.18 -1.23 -11.84
C ALA A 43 -6.24 -0.79 -10.82
N PRO A 44 -7.23 -1.65 -10.50
CA PRO A 44 -8.17 -1.39 -9.42
C PRO A 44 -7.41 -1.17 -8.10
N MET A 45 -7.85 -0.19 -7.32
CA MET A 45 -7.20 0.14 -6.04
C MET A 45 -7.18 -1.05 -5.07
N GLU A 46 -8.24 -1.86 -5.03
CA GLU A 46 -8.32 -3.08 -4.22
C GLU A 46 -7.22 -4.07 -4.59
N GLN A 47 -6.92 -4.21 -5.88
CA GLN A 47 -5.81 -5.06 -6.35
C GLN A 47 -4.46 -4.55 -5.84
N THR A 48 -4.25 -3.24 -5.85
CA THR A 48 -3.01 -2.65 -5.30
C THR A 48 -2.89 -2.88 -3.80
N ILE A 49 -3.98 -2.69 -3.05
CA ILE A 49 -4.04 -2.93 -1.60
C ILE A 49 -3.68 -4.38 -1.29
N GLU A 50 -4.27 -5.33 -2.01
CA GLU A 50 -3.99 -6.76 -1.83
C GLU A 50 -2.52 -7.09 -2.11
N ARG A 51 -1.92 -6.49 -3.14
CA ARG A 51 -0.49 -6.67 -3.44
C ARG A 51 0.42 -6.10 -2.37
N ILE A 52 0.07 -4.93 -1.79
CA ILE A 52 0.78 -4.36 -0.64
C ILE A 52 0.70 -5.32 0.55
N ARG A 53 -0.50 -5.86 0.85
CA ARG A 53 -0.71 -6.82 1.95
C ARG A 53 0.16 -8.07 1.78
N GLN A 54 0.20 -8.64 0.57
CA GLN A 54 1.07 -9.78 0.27
C GLN A 54 2.56 -9.46 0.40
N ALA A 55 3.00 -8.27 -0.05
CA ALA A 55 4.39 -7.85 0.10
C ALA A 55 4.80 -7.70 1.57
N LEU A 56 3.91 -7.14 2.39
CA LEU A 56 4.13 -7.04 3.83
C LEU A 56 4.22 -8.42 4.49
N ALA A 57 3.34 -9.35 4.10
CA ALA A 57 3.30 -10.72 4.61
C ALA A 57 4.53 -11.57 4.22
N ARG A 58 5.10 -11.36 3.02
CA ARG A 58 6.31 -12.07 2.56
C ARG A 58 7.60 -11.68 3.28
N CYS A 59 7.60 -10.54 3.95
CA CYS A 59 8.77 -9.98 4.65
C CYS A 59 8.57 -9.97 6.18
N GLY A 60 7.70 -10.81 6.72
CA GLY A 60 7.59 -11.11 8.15
C GLY A 60 8.16 -12.49 8.42
#